data_AF-A0A4Y2CC38-F1
#
_entry.id   AF-A0A4Y2CC38-F1
#
_cell.length_a   1.000
_cell.length_b   1.000
_cell.length_c   1.000
_cell.angle_alpha   90.00
_cell.angle_beta   90.00
_cell.angle_gamma   90.00
#
_symmetry.space_group_name_H-M   'P 1'
#
loop_
_entity.id
_entity.type
_entity.pdbx_description
1 polymer ?
#
loop_
_entity_poly.entity_id
_entity_poly.type
_entity_poly.pdbx_seq_one_letter_code
_entity_poly.pdbx_strand_id
1 'polypeptide(L)'
;MESGKLLHFKNLKQYRDETNATIDTNYYSIVLKNMKNGFAERFEQFKTDKSTLAFIVNHLNTNTNEINIEPFGLDAGSLQMQFLDLKTKNLWSGKFT
;
A
#
# COMPACT_ATOMS: atom_id res chain seq x y z
N MET A 1 28.53 -12.49 -0.53
CA MET A 1 27.20 -13.15 -0.46
C MET A 1 27.43 -14.64 -0.45
N GLU A 2 27.06 -15.36 0.61
CA GLU A 2 27.21 -16.83 0.64
C GLU A 2 26.36 -17.47 -0.48
N SER A 3 26.86 -18.56 -1.08
CA SER A 3 26.21 -19.26 -2.21
C SER A 3 24.76 -19.66 -1.92
N GLY A 4 24.39 -19.85 -0.64
CA GLY A 4 23.03 -20.13 -0.19
C GLY A 4 22.01 -19.01 -0.44
N LYS A 5 22.43 -17.74 -0.51
CA LYS A 5 21.49 -16.60 -0.72
C LYS A 5 21.06 -16.43 -2.18
N LEU A 6 21.87 -16.91 -3.14
CA LEU A 6 21.55 -16.88 -4.57
C LEU A 6 20.43 -17.87 -4.94
N LEU A 7 20.23 -18.91 -4.14
CA LEU A 7 19.18 -19.91 -4.36
C LEU A 7 17.78 -19.29 -4.41
N HIS A 8 17.57 -18.20 -3.66
CA HIS A 8 16.29 -17.49 -3.60
C HIS A 8 16.04 -16.60 -4.84
N PHE A 9 17.08 -16.30 -5.63
CA PHE A 9 16.99 -15.45 -6.83
C PHE A 9 17.19 -16.29 -8.10
N LYS A 10 16.17 -17.08 -8.46
CA LYS A 10 16.22 -18.04 -9.59
C LYS A 10 16.76 -17.41 -10.88
N ASN A 11 16.29 -16.22 -11.25
CA ASN A 11 16.71 -15.53 -12.47
C ASN A 11 18.17 -15.06 -12.41
N LEU A 12 18.63 -14.58 -11.26
CA LEU A 12 20.02 -14.14 -11.07
C LEU A 12 20.99 -15.32 -11.09
N LYS A 13 20.59 -16.44 -10.48
CA LYS A 13 21.33 -17.70 -10.55
C LYS A 13 21.44 -18.18 -11.99
N GLN A 14 20.32 -18.22 -12.72
CA GLN A 14 20.29 -18.63 -14.13
C GLN A 14 21.22 -17.77 -14.99
N TYR A 15 21.12 -16.44 -14.87
CA TYR A 15 21.99 -15.51 -15.60
C TYR A 15 23.47 -15.80 -15.36
N ARG A 16 23.88 -15.99 -14.10
CA ARG A 16 25.26 -16.35 -13.74
C ARG A 16 25.69 -17.67 -14.38
N ASP A 17 24.84 -18.69 -14.28
CA ASP A 17 25.15 -20.05 -14.75
C ASP A 17 25.21 -20.11 -16.29
N GLU A 18 24.41 -19.31 -17.01
CA GLU A 18 24.40 -19.25 -18.48
C GLU A 18 25.53 -18.40 -19.07
N THR A 19 25.93 -17.32 -18.38
CA THR A 19 26.88 -16.34 -18.92
C THR A 19 28.27 -16.40 -18.28
N ASN A 20 28.46 -17.23 -17.25
CA ASN A 20 29.64 -17.23 -16.38
C ASN A 20 29.99 -15.83 -15.82
N ALA A 21 29.02 -14.93 -15.73
CA ALA A 21 29.24 -13.58 -15.24
C ALA A 21 29.62 -13.56 -13.75
N THR A 22 30.62 -12.74 -13.40
CA THR A 22 30.99 -12.49 -12.01
C THR A 22 29.99 -11.52 -11.38
N ILE A 23 29.29 -11.96 -10.33
CA ILE A 23 28.40 -11.08 -9.57
C ILE A 23 29.22 -10.33 -8.53
N ASP A 24 29.29 -9.00 -8.64
CA ASP A 24 29.80 -8.14 -7.57
C ASP A 24 28.82 -8.19 -6.38
N THR A 25 29.18 -9.00 -5.40
CA THR A 25 28.33 -9.21 -4.22
C THR A 25 28.30 -8.00 -3.29
N ASN A 26 29.29 -7.11 -3.34
CA ASN A 26 29.32 -5.89 -2.54
C ASN A 26 28.35 -4.87 -3.12
N TYR A 27 28.45 -4.60 -4.43
CA TYR A 27 27.51 -3.73 -5.13
C TYR A 27 26.07 -4.24 -4.97
N TYR A 28 25.83 -5.52 -5.20
CA TYR A 28 24.51 -6.13 -5.07
C TYR A 28 23.93 -5.99 -3.65
N SER A 29 24.77 -6.18 -2.62
CA SER A 29 24.37 -6.00 -1.22
C SER A 29 23.98 -4.55 -0.90
N ILE A 30 24.73 -3.56 -1.43
CA ILE A 30 24.41 -2.14 -1.29
C ILE A 30 23.07 -1.82 -1.95
N VAL A 31 22.86 -2.27 -3.20
CA VAL A 31 21.61 -2.04 -3.94
C VAL A 31 20.42 -2.65 -3.20
N LEU A 32 20.52 -3.88 -2.72
CA LEU A 32 19.45 -4.52 -1.95
C LEU A 32 19.13 -3.76 -0.65
N LYS A 33 20.15 -3.30 0.09
CA LYS A 33 19.95 -2.48 1.28
C LYS A 33 19.23 -1.17 0.95
N ASN A 34 19.61 -0.50 -0.13
CA ASN A 34 18.98 0.75 -0.57
C ASN A 34 17.53 0.53 -1.00
N MET A 35 17.24 -0.54 -1.75
CA MET A 35 15.87 -0.91 -2.13
C MET A 35 15.00 -1.18 -0.89
N LYS A 36 15.53 -1.95 0.07
CA LYS A 36 14.82 -2.26 1.33
C LYS A 36 14.53 -0.98 2.11
N ASN A 37 15.53 -0.12 2.28
CA ASN A 37 15.38 1.13 3.04
C ASN A 37 14.41 2.09 2.36
N GLY A 38 14.53 2.29 1.04
CA GLY A 38 13.62 3.16 0.29
C GLY A 38 12.19 2.62 0.21
N PHE A 39 12.00 1.30 0.20
CA PHE A 39 10.67 0.70 0.36
C PHE A 39 10.11 0.97 1.76
N ALA A 40 10.89 0.72 2.81
CA ALA A 40 10.46 0.95 4.19
C ALA A 40 10.07 2.41 4.43
N GLU A 41 10.88 3.35 3.98
CA GLU A 41 10.60 4.79 4.08
C GLU A 41 9.26 5.17 3.41
N ARG A 42 9.07 4.75 2.15
CA ARG A 42 7.81 5.00 1.42
C ARG A 42 6.62 4.30 2.06
N PHE A 43 6.82 3.13 2.65
CA PHE A 43 5.78 2.40 3.34
C PHE A 43 5.36 3.08 4.66
N GLU A 44 6.30 3.65 5.42
CA GLU A 44 6.00 4.47 6.60
C GLU A 44 5.26 5.76 6.23
N GLN A 45 5.69 6.44 5.16
CA GLN A 45 4.97 7.60 4.61
C GLN A 45 3.54 7.21 4.21
N PHE A 46 3.37 6.11 3.47
CA PHE A 46 2.04 5.60 3.11
C PHE A 46 1.16 5.31 4.33
N LYS A 47 1.70 4.72 5.41
CA LYS A 47 0.93 4.50 6.64
C LYS A 47 0.47 5.82 7.28
N THR A 48 1.31 6.84 7.23
CA THR A 48 1.01 8.19 7.76
C THR A 48 -0.07 8.86 6.91
N ASP A 49 0.10 8.91 5.59
CA ASP A 49 -0.88 9.46 4.65
C ASP A 49 -2.21 8.69 4.71
N LYS A 50 -2.16 7.38 4.92
CA LYS A 50 -3.35 6.55 5.14
C LYS A 50 -4.03 6.85 6.47
N SER A 51 -3.31 7.19 7.54
CA SER A 51 -3.93 7.63 8.79
C SER A 51 -4.66 8.97 8.63
N THR A 52 -4.13 9.86 7.78
CA THR A 52 -4.81 11.09 7.34
C THR A 52 -6.07 10.75 6.54
N LEU A 53 -6.02 9.74 5.66
CA LEU A 53 -7.22 9.22 4.97
C LEU A 53 -8.20 8.51 5.94
N ALA A 54 -7.71 7.85 6.98
CA ALA A 54 -8.55 7.17 7.99
C ALA A 54 -9.33 8.19 8.85
N PHE A 55 -8.82 9.41 9.03
CA PHE A 55 -9.58 10.50 9.66
C PHE A 55 -10.80 10.91 8.83
N ILE A 56 -10.71 10.87 7.49
CA ILE A 56 -11.86 11.11 6.59
C ILE A 56 -12.92 10.00 6.76
N VAL A 57 -12.52 8.80 7.19
CA VAL A 57 -13.43 7.66 7.37
C VAL A 57 -14.14 7.66 8.74
N ASN A 58 -13.55 8.27 9.77
CA ASN A 58 -14.07 8.22 11.15
C ASN A 58 -15.31 9.09 11.44
N HIS A 59 -15.99 9.63 10.42
CA HIS A 59 -17.17 10.49 10.62
C HIS A 59 -18.47 9.95 10.00
N LEU A 60 -18.46 8.73 9.45
CA LEU A 60 -19.59 8.19 8.68
C LEU A 60 -20.32 7.03 9.38
N ASN A 61 -20.65 7.18 10.67
CA ASN A 61 -21.59 6.28 11.33
C ASN A 61 -22.92 6.98 11.69
N THR A 62 -23.11 8.21 11.24
CA THR A 62 -24.38 8.94 11.32
C THR A 62 -25.42 8.30 10.40
N ASN A 63 -26.65 8.19 10.90
CA ASN A 63 -27.79 7.76 10.12
C ASN A 63 -28.01 8.76 8.98
N THR A 64 -28.04 8.30 7.72
CA THR A 64 -28.27 9.17 6.55
C THR A 64 -29.60 9.92 6.64
N ASN A 65 -30.55 9.41 7.41
CA ASN A 65 -31.86 10.03 7.64
C ASN A 65 -31.81 11.22 8.61
N GLU A 66 -30.72 11.38 9.37
CA GLU A 66 -30.51 12.49 10.30
C GLU A 66 -29.72 13.64 9.66
N ILE A 67 -29.20 13.45 8.45
CA ILE A 67 -28.45 14.47 7.71
C ILE A 67 -29.43 15.34 6.92
N ASN A 68 -29.55 16.62 7.27
CA ASN A 68 -30.35 17.56 6.49
C ASN A 68 -29.64 17.91 5.17
N ILE A 69 -30.13 17.35 4.07
CA ILE A 69 -29.55 17.52 2.73
C ILE A 69 -30.32 18.53 1.85
N GLU A 70 -31.51 18.96 2.29
CA GLU A 70 -32.37 19.91 1.57
C GLU A 70 -31.65 21.22 1.19
N PRO A 71 -30.82 21.85 2.05
CA PRO A 71 -30.16 23.11 1.72
C PRO A 71 -29.13 22.99 0.59
N PHE A 72 -28.72 21.77 0.25
CA PHE A 72 -27.66 21.50 -0.72
C PHE A 72 -28.21 20.99 -2.06
N GLY A 73 -29.53 20.79 -2.18
CA GLY A 73 -30.16 20.26 -3.40
C GLY A 73 -29.64 18.87 -3.79
N LEU A 74 -29.15 18.10 -2.81
CA LEU A 74 -28.60 16.77 -3.05
C LEU A 74 -29.72 15.72 -3.07
N ASP A 75 -29.59 14.76 -3.98
CA ASP A 75 -30.44 13.57 -4.00
C ASP A 75 -30.03 12.59 -2.89
N ALA A 76 -31.01 12.12 -2.11
CA ALA A 76 -30.81 11.18 -1.02
C ALA A 76 -30.20 9.85 -1.51
N GLY A 77 -30.60 9.37 -2.69
CA GLY A 77 -30.09 8.13 -3.28
C GLY A 77 -28.60 8.24 -3.64
N SER A 78 -28.20 9.36 -4.25
CA SER A 78 -26.79 9.65 -4.58
C SER A 78 -25.91 9.71 -3.33
N LEU A 79 -26.39 10.36 -2.25
CA LEU A 79 -25.67 10.42 -0.98
C LEU A 79 -25.52 9.03 -0.34
N GLN A 80 -26.58 8.21 -0.36
CA GLN A 80 -26.53 6.83 0.14
C GLN A 80 -25.52 5.98 -0.63
N MET A 81 -25.45 6.11 -1.96
CA MET A 81 -24.46 5.40 -2.78
C MET A 81 -23.03 5.80 -2.44
N GLN A 82 -22.74 7.09 -2.25
CA GLN A 82 -21.41 7.55 -1.84
C GLN A 82 -21.03 7.04 -0.43
N PHE A 83 -21.99 6.99 0.48
CA PHE A 83 -21.78 6.46 1.83
C PHE A 83 -21.51 4.95 1.84
N LEU A 84 -22.22 4.20 0.99
CA LEU A 84 -21.99 2.78 0.77
C LEU A 84 -20.59 2.51 0.20
N ASP A 85 -20.19 3.27 -0.83
CA ASP A 85 -18.84 3.19 -1.40
C ASP A 85 -17.78 3.48 -0.33
N LEU A 86 -17.95 4.52 0.51
CA LEU A 86 -17.00 4.82 1.58
C LEU A 86 -16.92 3.71 2.66
N LYS A 87 -18.05 3.09 3.03
CA LYS A 87 -18.07 1.93 3.94
C LYS A 87 -17.31 0.74 3.35
N THR A 88 -17.47 0.46 2.06
CA THR A 88 -16.72 -0.62 1.41
C THR A 88 -15.23 -0.33 1.31
N LYS A 89 -14.84 0.93 1.09
CA LYS A 89 -13.43 1.37 1.13
C LYS A 89 -12.82 1.24 2.52
N ASN A 90 -13.60 1.47 3.59
CA ASN A 90 -13.16 1.22 4.96
C ASN A 90 -12.80 -0.27 5.20
N LEU A 91 -13.46 -1.21 4.53
CA LEU A 91 -13.13 -2.65 4.63
C LEU A 91 -11.69 -2.97 4.16
N TRP A 92 -11.10 -2.13 3.30
CA TRP A 92 -9.70 -2.28 2.86
C TRP A 92 -8.69 -1.75 3.88
N SER A 93 -9.12 -0.93 4.84
CA SER A 93 -8.23 -0.33 5.83
C SER A 93 -7.58 -1.39 6.73
N GLY A 94 -8.35 -2.40 7.14
CA GLY A 94 -7.93 -3.50 8.02
C GLY A 94 -7.03 -4.56 7.40
N LYS A 95 -6.80 -4.56 6.07
CA LYS A 95 -5.86 -5.51 5.42
C LYS A 95 -4.37 -5.14 5.59
N PHE A 96 -4.10 -3.97 6.15
CA PHE A 96 -2.75 -3.42 6.31
C PHE A 96 -2.44 -3.02 7.76
N THR A 97 -3.22 -3.52 8.70
CA THR A 97 -2.96 -3.44 10.15
C THR A 97 -2.44 -4.80 10.59
#